data_AF-A0A1I3LJ61-F1
#
_entry.id   AF-A0A1I3LJ61-F1
#
_cell.length_a   1.000
_cell.length_b   1.000
_cell.length_c   1.000
_cell.angle_alpha   90.00
_cell.angle_beta   90.00
_cell.angle_gamma   90.00
#
_symmetry.space_group_name_H-M   'P 1'
#
loop_
_entity.id
_entity.type
_entity.pdbx_description
1 polymer ?
#
loop_
_entity_poly.entity_id
_entity_poly.type
_entity_poly.pdbx_seq_one_letter_code
_entity_poly.pdbx_strand_id
1 'polypeptide(L)'
;MEKKTKTPERHFYNLLSAIGQSDVIIRDESNRFLGLYYDSKKKEAPYVICKESGTLSNCLYKYLKTADVLCVDDSLLTENLYDNFKEGEFITDAFYNWVAKIYADLRKYKDETKEPFHKRLNNDLTNQINLTEKKIYNRALKRFRKNELKYSNNKSCDVERILEEGFTAIPEFYKLKYEKSYNEKYEVAEYCLGTEVSNYNIEFCLFIFVSKKEDAIYVCTPAFTESFKIDEAGWALGLVGELTKTITHELIRSTEKYCREFEINLRLYEKAYTSMKNLLETNYQKTGIEYGLKSDTTVFEVYLRKQDKNSSMFFIVITCNEFLRDPEAFKKFISAPYKMRRWNFWCRERKYDQKKFDEKFQPEIS
;
A
#
# COMPACT_ATOMS: atom_id res chain seq x y z
N MET A 1 -22.55 -20.39 33.08
CA MET A 1 -22.05 -19.86 31.79
C MET A 1 -20.55 -19.74 31.90
N GLU A 2 -19.82 -20.73 31.41
CA GLU A 2 -18.37 -20.68 31.29
C GLU A 2 -18.00 -19.51 30.37
N LYS A 3 -17.23 -18.55 30.89
CA LYS A 3 -16.59 -17.52 30.08
C LYS A 3 -15.63 -18.25 29.12
N LYS A 4 -15.97 -18.27 27.83
CA LYS A 4 -15.04 -18.68 26.77
C LYS A 4 -13.71 -17.97 27.01
N THR A 5 -12.70 -18.77 27.30
CA THR A 5 -11.33 -18.36 27.56
C THR A 5 -10.77 -17.60 26.37
N LYS A 6 -10.02 -16.54 26.72
CA LYS A 6 -9.26 -15.64 25.85
C LYS A 6 -8.52 -16.41 24.77
N THR A 7 -8.55 -15.93 23.52
CA THR A 7 -7.64 -16.35 22.45
C THR A 7 -6.19 -16.22 22.93
N PRO A 8 -5.42 -17.31 23.10
CA PRO A 8 -4.00 -17.22 23.42
C PRO A 8 -3.14 -17.51 22.17
N GLU A 9 -1.85 -17.11 22.23
CA GLU A 9 -0.70 -17.77 21.54
C GLU A 9 -0.17 -17.33 20.17
N ARG A 10 -0.53 -16.17 19.59
CA ARG A 10 0.19 -15.67 18.40
C ARG A 10 0.82 -14.30 18.61
N HIS A 11 1.86 -14.27 19.43
CA HIS A 11 2.62 -13.06 19.76
C HIS A 11 3.18 -12.42 18.49
N PHE A 12 3.82 -13.22 17.64
CA PHE A 12 4.50 -12.71 16.46
C PHE A 12 3.52 -12.16 15.41
N TYR A 13 2.40 -12.83 15.19
CA TYR A 13 1.32 -12.32 14.33
C TYR A 13 0.76 -10.98 14.84
N ASN A 14 0.52 -10.88 16.14
CA ASN A 14 -0.02 -9.67 16.75
C ASN A 14 0.96 -8.49 16.59
N LEU A 15 2.27 -8.74 16.74
CA LEU A 15 3.30 -7.73 16.50
C LEU A 15 3.26 -7.20 15.06
N LEU A 16 3.25 -8.09 14.06
CA LEU A 16 3.18 -7.69 12.65
C LEU A 16 1.89 -6.90 12.33
N SER A 17 0.77 -7.37 12.88
CA SER A 17 -0.52 -6.68 12.71
C SER A 17 -0.51 -5.29 13.36
N ALA A 18 0.06 -5.16 14.55
CA ALA A 18 0.17 -3.89 15.28
C ALA A 18 1.11 -2.90 14.57
N ILE A 19 2.23 -3.38 14.00
CA ILE A 19 3.11 -2.56 13.16
C ILE A 19 2.31 -1.99 11.99
N GLY A 20 1.58 -2.82 11.24
CA GLY A 20 0.76 -2.36 10.11
C GLY A 20 -0.41 -1.43 10.46
N GLN A 21 -0.78 -1.36 11.74
CA GLN A 21 -1.81 -0.44 12.26
C GLN A 21 -1.24 0.83 12.88
N SER A 22 0.08 0.87 13.12
CA SER A 22 0.73 2.01 13.77
C SER A 22 0.70 3.24 12.87
N ASP A 23 0.52 4.41 13.46
CA ASP A 23 0.68 5.69 12.77
C ASP A 23 2.15 6.05 12.61
N VAL A 24 2.95 5.71 13.63
CA VAL A 24 4.38 5.92 13.68
C VAL A 24 5.04 4.81 14.50
N ILE A 25 6.20 4.36 14.04
CA ILE A 25 7.13 3.54 14.80
C ILE A 25 8.27 4.45 15.26
N ILE A 26 8.55 4.48 16.56
CA ILE A 26 9.70 5.19 17.13
C ILE A 26 10.70 4.13 17.56
N ARG A 27 11.97 4.27 17.19
CA ARG A 27 13.00 3.28 17.48
C ARG A 27 14.34 3.92 17.88
N ASP A 28 15.20 3.10 18.44
CA ASP A 28 16.56 3.47 18.84
C ASP A 28 17.64 2.55 18.24
N GLU A 29 18.89 2.92 18.46
CA GLU A 29 20.07 2.15 18.04
C GLU A 29 20.23 0.81 18.77
N SER A 30 19.56 0.66 19.93
CA SER A 30 19.56 -0.57 20.74
C SER A 30 18.51 -1.58 20.26
N ASN A 31 17.91 -1.36 19.09
CA ASN A 31 16.83 -2.17 18.52
C ASN A 31 15.58 -2.24 19.40
N ARG A 32 15.32 -1.22 20.22
CA ARG A 32 14.01 -1.01 20.81
C ARG A 32 13.16 -0.27 19.80
N PHE A 33 11.89 -0.66 19.69
CA PHE A 33 10.90 0.12 18.98
C PHE A 33 9.56 0.08 19.66
N LEU A 34 8.76 1.11 19.45
CA LEU A 34 7.37 1.15 19.84
C LEU A 34 6.50 1.69 18.71
N GLY A 35 5.30 1.16 18.59
CA GLY A 35 4.27 1.69 17.71
C GLY A 35 3.31 2.58 18.48
N LEU A 36 3.00 3.75 17.92
CA LEU A 36 1.95 4.62 18.41
C LEU A 36 0.78 4.65 17.44
N TYR A 37 -0.42 4.72 17.98
CA TYR A 37 -1.64 4.89 17.19
C TYR A 37 -2.58 5.90 17.84
N TYR A 38 -3.26 6.70 17.01
CA TYR A 38 -4.23 7.70 17.44
C TYR A 38 -5.52 7.65 16.61
N ASP A 39 -6.64 7.40 17.28
CA ASP A 39 -7.99 7.47 16.73
C ASP A 39 -8.73 8.70 17.28
N SER A 40 -8.75 9.78 16.49
CA SER A 40 -9.36 11.06 16.87
C SER A 40 -10.87 10.99 17.15
N LYS A 41 -11.55 9.90 16.75
CA LYS A 41 -12.98 9.71 17.01
C LYS A 41 -13.24 9.02 18.34
N LYS A 42 -12.27 8.27 18.85
CA LYS A 42 -12.47 7.40 20.00
C LYS A 42 -11.69 7.83 21.23
N LYS A 43 -10.57 8.55 21.05
CA LYS A 43 -9.56 8.75 22.09
C LYS A 43 -9.03 10.18 22.09
N GLU A 44 -8.63 10.63 23.27
CA GLU A 44 -8.10 11.99 23.53
C GLU A 44 -6.58 12.09 23.32
N ALA A 45 -5.87 10.96 23.32
CA ALA A 45 -4.43 10.90 23.15
C ALA A 45 -4.02 9.66 22.33
N PRO A 46 -2.84 9.67 21.69
CA PRO A 46 -2.21 8.47 21.16
C PRO A 46 -1.96 7.43 22.26
N TYR A 47 -1.90 6.16 21.88
CA TYR A 47 -1.54 5.06 22.78
C TYR A 47 -0.51 4.13 22.15
N VAL A 48 0.19 3.37 23.00
CA VAL A 48 1.17 2.38 22.57
C VAL A 48 0.45 1.15 22.02
N ILE A 49 0.56 0.87 20.72
CA ILE A 49 -0.09 -0.30 20.10
C ILE A 49 0.81 -1.54 20.09
N CYS A 50 2.12 -1.36 20.01
CA CYS A 50 3.10 -2.42 20.18
C CYS A 50 4.39 -1.89 20.78
N LYS A 51 5.15 -2.77 21.42
CA LYS A 51 6.43 -2.50 22.04
C LYS A 51 7.34 -3.70 21.82
N GLU A 52 8.54 -3.50 21.29
CA GLU A 52 9.54 -4.56 21.29
C GLU A 52 10.99 -4.16 21.51
N SER A 53 11.75 -5.09 22.09
CA SER A 53 13.19 -4.97 22.34
C SER A 53 13.97 -6.19 21.88
N GLY A 54 15.27 -5.98 21.65
CA GLY A 54 16.23 -7.02 21.27
C GLY A 54 16.62 -6.94 19.80
N THR A 55 17.59 -7.75 19.40
CA THR A 55 18.07 -7.79 18.02
C THR A 55 16.93 -8.14 17.09
N LEU A 56 16.44 -7.14 16.36
CA LEU A 56 15.57 -7.37 15.23
C LEU A 56 16.32 -8.24 14.23
N SER A 57 15.72 -9.32 13.81
CA SER A 57 16.21 -10.07 12.66
C SER A 57 16.27 -9.15 11.43
N ASN A 58 17.17 -9.49 10.51
CA ASN A 58 17.32 -8.74 9.25
C ASN A 58 15.99 -8.65 8.49
N CYS A 59 15.16 -9.70 8.51
CA CYS A 59 13.88 -9.70 7.80
C CYS A 59 12.84 -8.79 8.48
N LEU A 60 12.72 -8.77 9.82
CA LEU A 60 11.81 -7.86 10.50
C LEU A 60 12.24 -6.39 10.36
N TYR A 61 13.55 -6.13 10.37
CA TYR A 61 14.07 -4.79 10.10
C TYR A 61 13.76 -4.33 8.66
N LYS A 62 13.90 -5.23 7.66
CA LYS A 62 13.47 -4.98 6.28
C LYS A 62 11.96 -4.79 6.16
N TYR A 63 11.17 -5.54 6.93
CA TYR A 63 9.72 -5.36 6.99
C TYR A 63 9.37 -3.94 7.46
N LEU A 64 10.00 -3.46 8.54
CA LEU A 64 9.81 -2.09 9.02
C LEU A 64 10.22 -1.02 8.01
N LYS A 65 11.32 -1.24 7.26
CA LYS A 65 11.76 -0.32 6.21
C LYS A 65 10.82 -0.23 5.01
N THR A 66 10.10 -1.32 4.73
CA THR A 66 9.19 -1.42 3.58
C THR A 66 7.72 -1.19 3.97
N ALA A 67 7.41 -1.12 5.26
CA ALA A 67 6.10 -0.78 5.77
C ALA A 67 5.72 0.66 5.43
N ASP A 68 4.45 0.89 5.11
CA ASP A 68 3.86 2.22 4.88
C ASP A 68 3.58 2.94 6.21
N VAL A 69 4.56 2.93 7.11
CA VAL A 69 4.50 3.52 8.45
C VAL A 69 5.75 4.35 8.68
N LEU A 70 5.57 5.58 9.15
CA LEU A 70 6.69 6.46 9.46
C LEU A 70 7.55 5.80 10.55
N CYS A 71 8.83 5.57 10.27
CA CYS A 71 9.81 5.16 11.27
C CYS A 71 10.66 6.38 11.67
N VAL A 72 10.68 6.70 12.96
CA VAL A 72 11.46 7.80 13.53
C VAL A 72 12.56 7.23 14.42
N ASP A 73 13.79 7.61 14.12
CA ASP A 73 14.96 7.32 14.95
C ASP A 73 15.11 8.41 16.02
N ASP A 74 14.73 8.11 17.27
CA ASP A 74 14.85 9.01 18.43
C ASP A 74 15.11 8.18 19.70
N SER A 75 16.39 8.01 20.04
CA SER A 75 16.80 7.14 21.14
C SER A 75 16.27 7.58 22.50
N LEU A 76 16.29 8.88 22.79
CA LEU A 76 15.88 9.42 24.08
C LEU A 76 14.36 9.31 24.26
N LEU A 77 13.59 9.64 23.23
CA LEU A 77 12.13 9.47 23.29
C LEU A 77 11.75 7.99 23.36
N THR A 78 12.42 7.14 22.58
CA THR A 78 12.16 5.69 22.58
C THR A 78 12.39 5.13 23.97
N GLU A 79 13.54 5.39 24.61
CA GLU A 79 13.84 4.93 25.96
C GLU A 79 12.76 5.35 26.97
N ASN A 80 12.45 6.65 27.00
CA ASN A 80 11.47 7.18 27.94
C ASN A 80 10.08 6.57 27.72
N LEU A 81 9.62 6.46 26.47
CA LEU A 81 8.32 5.86 26.17
C LEU A 81 8.30 4.36 26.44
N TYR A 82 9.38 3.67 26.11
CA TYR A 82 9.52 2.23 26.32
C TYR A 82 9.45 1.87 27.80
N ASP A 83 10.09 2.65 28.67
CA ASP A 83 10.19 2.34 30.10
C ASP A 83 8.95 2.79 30.89
N ASN A 84 8.27 3.86 30.45
CA ASN A 84 7.13 4.44 31.18
C ASN A 84 5.75 3.95 30.73
N PHE A 85 5.63 3.29 29.56
CA PHE A 85 4.34 2.87 29.02
C PHE A 85 4.31 1.39 28.65
N LYS A 86 3.14 0.78 28.85
CA LYS A 86 2.79 -0.57 28.37
C LYS A 86 1.91 -0.51 27.14
N GLU A 87 1.84 -1.62 26.41
CA GLU A 87 0.90 -1.77 25.32
C GLU A 87 -0.55 -1.53 25.79
N GLY A 88 -1.28 -0.73 25.03
CA GLY A 88 -2.64 -0.26 25.34
C GLY A 88 -2.71 0.99 26.21
N GLU A 89 -1.60 1.47 26.78
CA GLU A 89 -1.60 2.68 27.62
C GLU A 89 -1.53 3.95 26.77
N PHE A 90 -2.28 4.96 27.20
CA PHE A 90 -2.27 6.29 26.60
C PHE A 90 -1.01 7.04 26.99
N ILE A 91 -0.46 7.77 26.02
CA ILE A 91 0.61 8.72 26.27
C ILE A 91 0.09 9.78 27.24
N THR A 92 0.92 10.16 28.22
CA THR A 92 0.59 11.22 29.18
C THR A 92 1.03 12.59 28.68
N ASP A 93 0.51 13.63 29.34
CA ASP A 93 0.80 15.04 29.08
C ASP A 93 2.30 15.38 29.08
N ALA A 94 3.11 14.71 29.91
CA ALA A 94 4.56 14.84 29.93
C ALA A 94 5.22 14.63 28.56
N PHE A 95 4.61 13.84 27.68
CA PHE A 95 5.14 13.49 26.36
C PHE A 95 4.35 14.13 25.19
N TYR A 96 3.28 14.86 25.46
CA TYR A 96 2.43 15.43 24.41
C TYR A 96 3.18 16.31 23.43
N ASN A 97 4.06 17.19 23.90
CA ASN A 97 4.81 18.07 23.00
C ASN A 97 5.71 17.30 22.03
N TRP A 98 6.34 16.21 22.50
CA TRP A 98 7.23 15.39 21.68
C TRP A 98 6.44 14.57 20.67
N VAL A 99 5.38 13.89 21.14
CA VAL A 99 4.52 13.10 20.27
C VAL A 99 3.77 13.98 19.27
N ALA A 100 3.29 15.16 19.67
CA ALA A 100 2.65 16.12 18.76
C ALA A 100 3.59 16.59 17.66
N LYS A 101 4.89 16.80 17.94
CA LYS A 101 5.88 17.15 16.93
C LYS A 101 6.03 16.04 15.89
N ILE A 102 6.13 14.78 16.33
CA ILE A 102 6.16 13.61 15.43
C ILE A 102 4.88 13.52 14.61
N TYR A 103 3.73 13.68 15.26
CA TYR A 103 2.43 13.58 14.61
C TYR A 103 2.20 14.71 13.60
N ALA A 104 2.69 15.92 13.86
CA ALA A 104 2.67 17.03 12.90
C ALA A 104 3.41 16.68 11.59
N ASP A 105 4.37 15.76 11.66
CA ASP A 105 5.09 15.28 10.49
C ASP A 105 4.38 14.16 9.71
N LEU A 106 3.35 13.54 10.29
CA LEU A 106 2.59 12.49 9.61
C LEU A 106 1.80 13.04 8.44
N ARG A 107 1.83 12.29 7.33
CA ARG A 107 1.15 12.65 6.09
C ARG A 107 -0.33 12.96 6.29
N LYS A 108 -1.03 12.18 7.11
CA LYS A 108 -2.48 12.35 7.36
C LYS A 108 -2.85 13.69 8.01
N TYR A 109 -1.88 14.45 8.53
CA TYR A 109 -2.09 15.79 9.11
C TYR A 109 -1.42 16.91 8.29
N LYS A 110 -0.68 16.58 7.23
CA LYS A 110 -0.06 17.58 6.34
C LYS A 110 -1.06 18.06 5.29
N ASP A 111 -1.10 19.37 5.10
CA ASP A 111 -1.81 19.98 3.98
C ASP A 111 -1.02 19.68 2.69
N GLU A 112 -1.46 18.66 1.95
CA GLU A 112 -0.82 18.20 0.71
C GLU A 112 -0.67 19.34 -0.31
N THR A 113 -1.51 20.39 -0.25
CA THR A 113 -1.45 21.52 -1.20
C THR A 113 -0.19 22.39 -1.02
N LYS A 114 0.42 22.36 0.18
CA LYS A 114 1.60 23.18 0.52
C LYS A 114 2.94 22.49 0.25
N GLU A 115 2.93 21.20 -0.08
CA GLU A 115 4.18 20.48 -0.35
C GLU A 115 4.76 20.82 -1.73
N PRO A 116 6.10 20.85 -1.89
CA PRO A 116 6.73 20.99 -3.20
C PRO A 116 6.26 19.91 -4.17
N PHE A 117 6.11 20.26 -5.46
CA PHE A 117 5.57 19.36 -6.48
C PHE A 117 6.23 17.98 -6.50
N HIS A 118 7.57 17.91 -6.46
CA HIS A 118 8.29 16.63 -6.45
C HIS A 118 7.97 15.76 -5.24
N LYS A 119 7.70 16.36 -4.08
CA LYS A 119 7.30 15.63 -2.88
C LYS A 119 5.87 15.10 -3.01
N ARG A 120 4.95 15.92 -3.53
CA ARG A 120 3.58 15.47 -3.84
C ARG A 120 3.58 14.33 -4.85
N LEU A 121 4.39 14.47 -5.91
CA LEU A 121 4.58 13.46 -6.94
C LEU A 121 5.08 12.13 -6.35
N ASN A 122 6.12 12.17 -5.52
CA ASN A 122 6.64 11.00 -4.82
C ASN A 122 5.56 10.35 -3.93
N ASN A 123 4.85 11.18 -3.15
CA ASN A 123 3.80 10.74 -2.24
C ASN A 123 2.60 10.08 -2.96
N ASP A 124 2.20 10.61 -4.12
CA ASP A 124 1.17 9.97 -4.96
C ASP A 124 1.67 8.67 -5.56
N LEU A 125 2.90 8.63 -6.07
CA LEU A 125 3.47 7.39 -6.59
C LEU A 125 3.48 6.28 -5.53
N THR A 126 4.00 6.57 -4.33
CA THR A 126 4.00 5.63 -3.21
C THR A 126 2.58 5.13 -2.93
N ASN A 127 1.58 6.02 -2.91
CA ASN A 127 0.18 5.62 -2.75
C ASN A 127 -0.30 4.70 -3.89
N GLN A 128 0.01 5.01 -5.14
CA GLN A 128 -0.42 4.19 -6.28
C GLN A 128 0.23 2.80 -6.23
N ILE A 129 1.50 2.72 -5.82
CA ILE A 129 2.20 1.46 -5.62
C ILE A 129 1.51 0.67 -4.50
N ASN A 130 1.32 1.24 -3.31
CA ASN A 130 0.68 0.58 -2.17
C ASN A 130 -0.75 0.10 -2.50
N LEU A 131 -1.53 0.92 -3.22
CA LEU A 131 -2.86 0.54 -3.71
C LEU A 131 -2.79 -0.62 -4.73
N THR A 132 -1.76 -0.64 -5.58
CA THR A 132 -1.55 -1.69 -6.57
C THR A 132 -1.11 -2.99 -5.90
N GLU A 133 -0.20 -2.92 -4.94
CA GLU A 133 0.21 -4.04 -4.09
C GLU A 133 -1.00 -4.68 -3.43
N LYS A 134 -1.84 -3.88 -2.75
CA LYS A 134 -3.06 -4.38 -2.10
C LYS A 134 -4.01 -5.07 -3.09
N LYS A 135 -4.18 -4.53 -4.30
CA LYS A 135 -5.01 -5.15 -5.35
C LYS A 135 -4.40 -6.46 -5.87
N ILE A 136 -3.08 -6.50 -6.02
CA ILE A 136 -2.33 -7.68 -6.46
C ILE A 136 -2.42 -8.78 -5.43
N TYR A 137 -2.17 -8.43 -4.18
CA TYR A 137 -2.31 -9.31 -3.03
C TYR A 137 -3.69 -9.99 -3.01
N ASN A 138 -4.77 -9.18 -3.04
CA ASN A 138 -6.14 -9.70 -3.03
C ASN A 138 -6.44 -10.63 -4.21
N ARG A 139 -5.82 -10.39 -5.38
CA ARG A 139 -5.97 -11.24 -6.56
C ARG A 139 -5.19 -12.54 -6.42
N ALA A 140 -3.96 -12.50 -5.94
CA ALA A 140 -3.14 -13.68 -5.64
C ALA A 140 -3.86 -14.56 -4.61
N LEU A 141 -4.33 -13.98 -3.50
CA LEU A 141 -5.10 -14.68 -2.48
C LEU A 141 -6.38 -15.31 -3.05
N LYS A 142 -7.10 -14.60 -3.92
CA LYS A 142 -8.29 -15.15 -4.60
C LYS A 142 -7.95 -16.31 -5.54
N ARG A 143 -6.81 -16.26 -6.25
CA ARG A 143 -6.34 -17.35 -7.12
C ARG A 143 -5.91 -18.56 -6.28
N PHE A 144 -5.16 -18.31 -5.21
CA PHE A 144 -4.78 -19.32 -4.23
C PHE A 144 -5.99 -20.06 -3.66
N ARG A 145 -6.98 -19.34 -3.11
CA ARG A 145 -8.21 -19.94 -2.54
C ARG A 145 -9.03 -20.73 -3.55
N LYS A 146 -8.94 -20.41 -4.86
CA LYS A 146 -9.60 -21.21 -5.92
C LYS A 146 -8.87 -22.51 -6.24
N ASN A 147 -7.59 -22.57 -5.94
CA ASN A 147 -6.70 -23.70 -6.24
C ASN A 147 -6.27 -24.46 -4.98
N GLU A 148 -6.85 -24.18 -3.82
CA GLU A 148 -6.44 -24.70 -2.50
C GLU A 148 -6.27 -26.23 -2.48
N LEU A 149 -7.19 -26.95 -3.13
CA LEU A 149 -7.18 -28.41 -3.26
C LEU A 149 -5.94 -28.97 -4.00
N LYS A 150 -5.22 -28.16 -4.78
CA LYS A 150 -3.99 -28.59 -5.49
C LYS A 150 -2.78 -28.65 -4.56
N TYR A 151 -2.85 -28.01 -3.40
CA TYR A 151 -1.69 -27.79 -2.53
C TYR A 151 -1.66 -28.73 -1.30
N SER A 152 -2.63 -29.65 -1.16
CA SER A 152 -2.87 -30.44 0.06
C SER A 152 -1.98 -31.68 0.29
N ASN A 153 -0.92 -31.89 -0.51
CA ASN A 153 -0.30 -33.23 -0.60
C ASN A 153 1.01 -33.45 0.17
N ASN A 154 1.47 -32.53 1.01
CA ASN A 154 2.74 -32.71 1.73
C ASN A 154 2.54 -32.87 3.24
N LYS A 155 2.68 -34.12 3.72
CA LYS A 155 2.74 -34.48 5.16
C LYS A 155 4.17 -34.64 5.68
N SER A 156 5.14 -33.93 5.10
CA SER A 156 6.54 -34.02 5.54
C SER A 156 6.74 -33.25 6.85
N CYS A 157 7.54 -33.80 7.75
CA CYS A 157 7.80 -33.24 9.09
C CYS A 157 8.76 -32.04 9.08
N ASP A 158 9.50 -31.84 7.98
CA ASP A 158 10.49 -30.76 7.85
C ASP A 158 9.96 -29.62 6.97
N VAL A 159 9.29 -28.66 7.61
CA VAL A 159 8.65 -27.52 6.95
C VAL A 159 9.65 -26.59 6.28
N GLU A 160 10.79 -26.36 6.91
CA GLU A 160 11.84 -25.47 6.35
C GLU A 160 12.35 -26.05 5.03
N ARG A 161 12.62 -27.36 4.99
CA ARG A 161 13.02 -28.04 3.76
C ARG A 161 11.93 -27.98 2.68
N ILE A 162 10.66 -28.21 3.03
CA ILE A 162 9.54 -28.13 2.05
C ILE A 162 9.47 -26.73 1.44
N LEU A 163 9.59 -25.69 2.26
CA LEU A 163 9.55 -24.31 1.79
C LEU A 163 10.75 -24.02 0.89
N GLU A 164 11.96 -24.39 1.31
CA GLU A 164 13.20 -24.14 0.55
C GLU A 164 13.24 -24.87 -0.79
N GLU A 165 12.91 -26.18 -0.83
CA GLU A 165 12.77 -26.92 -2.08
C GLU A 165 11.68 -26.32 -2.96
N GLY A 166 10.53 -25.98 -2.35
CA GLY A 166 9.41 -25.35 -3.03
C GLY A 166 9.75 -24.01 -3.66
N PHE A 167 10.52 -23.18 -2.96
CA PHE A 167 11.02 -21.90 -3.43
C PHE A 167 11.83 -22.08 -4.71
N THR A 168 12.77 -23.04 -4.73
CA THR A 168 13.58 -23.32 -5.93
C THR A 168 12.76 -23.85 -7.11
N ALA A 169 11.62 -24.49 -6.85
CA ALA A 169 10.75 -25.04 -7.87
C ALA A 169 9.83 -23.99 -8.54
N ILE A 170 9.69 -22.78 -7.96
CA ILE A 170 8.89 -21.70 -8.54
C ILE A 170 9.72 -21.01 -9.63
N PRO A 171 9.33 -21.05 -10.93
CA PRO A 171 10.15 -20.54 -12.03
C PRO A 171 10.55 -19.06 -11.89
N GLU A 172 9.65 -18.24 -11.32
CA GLU A 172 9.89 -16.82 -11.11
C GLU A 172 10.78 -16.53 -9.89
N PHE A 173 11.04 -17.52 -9.04
CA PHE A 173 11.83 -17.36 -7.82
C PHE A 173 13.29 -17.00 -8.11
N TYR A 174 13.87 -17.49 -9.21
CA TYR A 174 15.22 -17.12 -9.63
C TYR A 174 15.40 -15.62 -9.92
N LYS A 175 14.30 -14.85 -10.02
CA LYS A 175 14.32 -13.40 -10.15
C LYS A 175 14.27 -12.66 -8.81
N LEU A 176 14.04 -13.38 -7.70
CA LEU A 176 13.99 -12.83 -6.36
C LEU A 176 15.33 -13.09 -5.65
N LYS A 177 15.80 -12.09 -4.89
CA LYS A 177 16.83 -12.28 -3.86
C LYS A 177 16.18 -13.01 -2.68
N TYR A 178 16.89 -14.00 -2.17
CA TYR A 178 16.45 -14.83 -1.04
C TYR A 178 17.43 -14.66 0.11
N GLU A 179 16.90 -14.38 1.29
CA GLU A 179 17.67 -14.35 2.54
C GLU A 179 16.93 -15.16 3.60
N LYS A 180 17.67 -16.03 4.28
CA LYS A 180 17.21 -16.75 5.47
C LYS A 180 17.88 -16.15 6.70
N SER A 181 17.11 -15.93 7.74
CA SER A 181 17.63 -15.60 9.07
C SER A 181 16.86 -16.37 10.14
N TYR A 182 17.33 -16.31 11.37
CA TYR A 182 16.67 -16.95 12.50
C TYR A 182 16.55 -15.94 13.63
N ASN A 183 15.37 -15.85 14.21
CA ASN A 183 15.09 -15.01 15.35
C ASN A 183 15.04 -15.88 16.60
N GLU A 184 16.13 -15.86 17.35
CA GLU A 184 16.28 -16.67 18.57
C GLU A 184 15.22 -16.34 19.62
N LYS A 185 14.84 -15.06 19.75
CA LYS A 185 13.85 -14.60 20.74
C LYS A 185 12.47 -15.23 20.52
N TYR A 186 12.04 -15.35 19.26
CA TYR A 186 10.73 -15.92 18.92
C TYR A 186 10.80 -17.39 18.49
N GLU A 187 11.99 -17.95 18.36
CA GLU A 187 12.25 -19.26 17.76
C GLU A 187 11.65 -19.38 16.35
N VAL A 188 11.84 -18.33 15.55
CA VAL A 188 11.24 -18.19 14.21
C VAL A 188 12.32 -18.26 13.15
N ALA A 189 12.17 -19.18 12.19
CA ALA A 189 12.93 -19.11 10.95
C ALA A 189 12.27 -18.09 10.02
N GLU A 190 13.07 -17.16 9.51
CA GLU A 190 12.57 -16.04 8.72
C GLU A 190 13.16 -16.08 7.32
N TYR A 191 12.30 -15.86 6.34
CA TYR A 191 12.65 -15.85 4.93
C TYR A 191 12.21 -14.51 4.36
N CYS A 192 13.13 -13.78 3.73
CA CYS A 192 12.84 -12.57 2.98
C CYS A 192 13.06 -12.86 1.49
N LEU A 193 11.99 -12.73 0.72
CA LEU A 193 11.98 -12.84 -0.72
C LEU A 193 11.81 -11.45 -1.30
N GLY A 194 12.90 -10.88 -1.81
CA GLY A 194 12.94 -9.51 -2.31
C GLY A 194 13.12 -9.45 -3.82
N THR A 195 12.50 -8.49 -4.49
CA THR A 195 12.95 -8.03 -5.81
C THR A 195 12.99 -6.53 -5.84
N GLU A 196 13.90 -5.98 -6.64
CA GLU A 196 14.09 -4.56 -6.76
C GLU A 196 13.73 -4.10 -8.17
N VAL A 197 13.00 -3.00 -8.28
CA VAL A 197 12.91 -2.25 -9.53
C VAL A 197 14.06 -1.25 -9.52
N SER A 198 15.24 -1.72 -9.94
CA SER A 198 16.52 -1.03 -9.77
C SER A 198 16.54 0.42 -10.26
N ASN A 199 15.81 0.73 -11.34
CA ASN A 199 15.72 2.09 -11.87
C ASN A 199 15.07 3.10 -10.91
N TYR A 200 14.36 2.64 -9.88
CA TYR A 200 13.58 3.47 -8.97
C TYR A 200 13.84 3.16 -7.49
N ASN A 201 14.77 2.25 -7.18
CA ASN A 201 15.08 1.83 -5.81
C ASN A 201 13.82 1.42 -5.00
N ILE A 202 12.89 0.73 -5.67
CA ILE A 202 11.67 0.20 -5.04
C ILE A 202 11.89 -1.28 -4.80
N GLU A 203 11.88 -1.66 -3.52
CA GLU A 203 12.01 -3.04 -3.08
C GLU A 203 10.63 -3.63 -2.78
N PHE A 204 10.35 -4.78 -3.38
CA PHE A 204 9.17 -5.59 -3.09
C PHE A 204 9.60 -6.79 -2.27
N CYS A 205 9.11 -6.87 -1.04
CA CYS A 205 9.44 -7.94 -0.12
C CYS A 205 8.22 -8.79 0.21
N LEU A 206 8.41 -10.10 0.12
CA LEU A 206 7.52 -11.12 0.67
C LEU A 206 8.28 -11.80 1.81
N PHE A 207 7.69 -11.80 2.99
CA PHE A 207 8.27 -12.37 4.18
C PHE A 207 7.55 -13.66 4.55
N ILE A 208 8.31 -14.70 4.89
CA ILE A 208 7.76 -15.94 5.44
C ILE A 208 8.40 -16.17 6.80
N PHE A 209 7.58 -16.43 7.80
CA PHE A 209 8.04 -16.68 9.17
C PHE A 209 7.51 -18.03 9.62
N VAL A 210 8.39 -18.94 10.01
CA VAL A 210 8.04 -20.27 10.51
C VAL A 210 8.30 -20.28 12.00
N SER A 211 7.23 -20.21 12.79
CA SER A 211 7.29 -20.31 14.25
C SER A 211 7.02 -21.73 14.69
N LYS A 212 8.06 -22.43 15.16
CA LYS A 212 7.91 -23.77 15.75
C LYS A 212 7.12 -23.72 17.06
N LYS A 213 7.32 -22.65 17.83
CA LYS A 213 6.62 -22.40 19.10
C LYS A 213 5.12 -22.19 18.93
N GLU A 214 4.71 -21.48 17.88
CA GLU A 214 3.28 -21.19 17.61
C GLU A 214 2.65 -22.20 16.63
N ASP A 215 3.40 -23.24 16.22
CA ASP A 215 3.00 -24.25 15.24
C ASP A 215 2.43 -23.63 13.95
N ALA A 216 3.06 -22.53 13.48
CA ALA A 216 2.50 -21.68 12.45
C ALA A 216 3.53 -21.20 11.41
N ILE A 217 3.04 -20.97 10.20
CA ILE A 217 3.73 -20.31 9.10
C ILE A 217 2.98 -19.02 8.79
N TYR A 218 3.68 -17.89 8.81
CA TYR A 218 3.13 -16.59 8.44
C TYR A 218 3.66 -16.18 7.08
N VAL A 219 2.78 -15.85 6.15
CA VAL A 219 3.13 -15.30 4.84
C VAL A 219 2.69 -13.84 4.81
N CYS A 220 3.65 -12.94 4.71
CA CYS A 220 3.46 -11.52 4.96
C CYS A 220 3.97 -10.66 3.79
N THR A 221 3.23 -9.60 3.50
CA THR A 221 3.73 -8.44 2.76
C THR A 221 3.59 -7.21 3.67
N PRO A 222 4.18 -6.05 3.35
CA PRO A 222 3.96 -4.82 4.12
C PRO A 222 2.48 -4.50 4.38
N ALA A 223 1.59 -4.88 3.46
CA ALA A 223 0.17 -4.59 3.55
C ALA A 223 -0.70 -5.73 4.12
N PHE A 224 -0.13 -6.91 4.38
CA PHE A 224 -0.94 -8.11 4.62
C PHE A 224 -0.22 -9.23 5.40
N THR A 225 -0.98 -10.03 6.17
CA THR A 225 -0.49 -11.24 6.85
C THR A 225 -1.51 -12.38 6.78
N GLU A 226 -1.12 -13.54 6.24
CA GLU A 226 -1.90 -14.79 6.30
C GLU A 226 -1.12 -15.76 7.21
N SER A 227 -1.85 -16.64 7.88
CA SER A 227 -1.27 -17.70 8.72
C SER A 227 -1.72 -19.08 8.26
N PHE A 228 -0.81 -20.03 8.32
CA PHE A 228 -1.04 -21.46 8.08
C PHE A 228 -0.49 -22.24 9.27
N LYS A 229 -0.95 -23.46 9.47
CA LYS A 229 -0.28 -24.41 10.35
C LYS A 229 1.01 -24.94 9.71
N ILE A 230 1.91 -25.48 10.51
CA ILE A 230 3.14 -26.12 10.01
C ILE A 230 2.82 -27.28 9.06
N ASP A 231 1.81 -28.10 9.35
CA ASP A 231 1.37 -29.18 8.46
C ASP A 231 0.70 -28.69 7.16
N GLU A 232 0.42 -27.39 7.05
CA GLU A 232 -0.11 -26.71 5.87
C GLU A 232 1.00 -26.03 5.03
N ALA A 233 2.27 -26.43 5.18
CA ALA A 233 3.40 -25.86 4.43
C ALA A 233 3.19 -25.84 2.90
N GLY A 234 2.52 -26.85 2.34
CA GLY A 234 2.16 -26.88 0.93
C GLY A 234 1.21 -25.74 0.52
N TRP A 235 0.29 -25.35 1.40
CA TRP A 235 -0.63 -24.23 1.19
C TRP A 235 0.09 -22.90 1.28
N ALA A 236 0.96 -22.73 2.29
CA ALA A 236 1.81 -21.56 2.39
C ALA A 236 2.65 -21.37 1.12
N LEU A 237 3.28 -22.44 0.63
CA LEU A 237 4.04 -22.43 -0.62
C LEU A 237 3.17 -22.10 -1.84
N GLY A 238 1.95 -22.62 -1.89
CA GLY A 238 0.97 -22.29 -2.94
C GLY A 238 0.64 -20.80 -2.97
N LEU A 239 0.43 -20.18 -1.81
CA LEU A 239 0.23 -18.74 -1.70
C LEU A 239 1.48 -17.95 -2.12
N VAL A 240 2.67 -18.36 -1.66
CA VAL A 240 3.95 -17.76 -2.07
C VAL A 240 4.12 -17.80 -3.58
N GLY A 241 3.81 -18.93 -4.23
CA GLY A 241 3.88 -19.06 -5.69
C GLY A 241 2.93 -18.11 -6.42
N GLU A 242 1.68 -18.00 -5.99
CA GLU A 242 0.71 -17.05 -6.57
C GLU A 242 1.12 -15.59 -6.33
N LEU A 243 1.66 -15.27 -5.15
CA LEU A 243 2.17 -13.94 -4.81
C LEU A 243 3.37 -13.57 -5.69
N THR A 244 4.41 -14.39 -5.71
CA THR A 244 5.61 -14.20 -6.54
C THR A 244 5.24 -14.01 -8.01
N LYS A 245 4.41 -14.90 -8.56
CA LYS A 245 3.94 -14.79 -9.95
C LYS A 245 3.22 -13.48 -10.22
N THR A 246 2.37 -13.03 -9.30
CA THR A 246 1.58 -11.81 -9.50
C THR A 246 2.45 -10.55 -9.29
N ILE A 247 3.37 -10.57 -8.33
CA ILE A 247 4.36 -9.51 -8.09
C ILE A 247 5.25 -9.33 -9.34
N THR A 248 5.89 -10.40 -9.80
CA THR A 248 6.82 -10.34 -10.93
C THR A 248 6.14 -9.89 -12.23
N HIS A 249 4.93 -10.37 -12.52
CA HIS A 249 4.27 -10.06 -13.80
C HIS A 249 3.45 -8.77 -13.80
N GLU A 250 2.80 -8.46 -12.68
CA GLU A 250 1.81 -7.38 -12.63
C GLU A 250 2.30 -6.18 -11.83
N LEU A 251 2.95 -6.40 -10.68
CA LEU A 251 3.38 -5.30 -9.80
C LEU A 251 4.56 -4.56 -10.41
N ILE A 252 5.60 -5.27 -10.84
CA ILE A 252 6.78 -4.67 -11.47
C ILE A 252 6.36 -3.85 -12.70
N ARG A 253 5.57 -4.45 -13.60
CA ARG A 253 5.10 -3.78 -14.81
C ARG A 253 4.23 -2.54 -14.52
N SER A 254 3.38 -2.61 -13.51
CA SER A 254 2.54 -1.46 -13.11
C SER A 254 3.39 -0.37 -12.45
N THR A 255 4.35 -0.77 -11.61
CA THR A 255 5.28 0.14 -10.94
C THR A 255 6.16 0.86 -11.94
N GLU A 256 6.78 0.17 -12.89
CA GLU A 256 7.53 0.81 -13.98
C GLU A 256 6.69 1.83 -14.75
N LYS A 257 5.40 1.54 -14.97
CA LYS A 257 4.49 2.48 -15.62
C LYS A 257 4.29 3.74 -14.77
N TYR A 258 4.07 3.60 -13.46
CA TYR A 258 3.90 4.74 -12.57
C TYR A 258 5.20 5.50 -12.34
N CYS A 259 6.34 4.82 -12.25
CA CYS A 259 7.62 5.44 -12.00
C CYS A 259 8.14 6.23 -13.21
N ARG A 260 7.71 5.91 -14.44
CA ARG A 260 7.90 6.81 -15.59
C ARG A 260 7.26 8.19 -15.39
N GLU A 261 6.32 8.33 -14.46
CA GLU A 261 5.79 9.64 -14.08
C GLU A 261 6.82 10.48 -13.28
N PHE A 262 7.88 9.90 -12.70
CA PHE A 262 8.98 10.69 -12.10
C PHE A 262 9.74 11.53 -13.13
N GLU A 263 9.75 11.11 -14.39
CA GLU A 263 10.38 11.88 -15.47
C GLU A 263 9.58 13.17 -15.78
N ILE A 264 8.38 13.31 -15.21
CA ILE A 264 7.55 14.50 -15.35
C ILE A 264 8.04 15.58 -14.40
N ASN A 265 8.49 16.68 -14.99
CA ASN A 265 8.72 17.91 -14.25
C ASN A 265 7.44 18.76 -14.14
N LEU A 266 7.45 19.73 -13.22
CA LEU A 266 6.32 20.63 -12.96
C LEU A 266 5.79 21.29 -14.25
N ARG A 267 6.69 21.71 -15.16
CA ARG A 267 6.31 22.38 -16.42
C ARG A 267 5.53 21.46 -17.36
N LEU A 268 5.91 20.19 -17.47
CA LEU A 268 5.18 19.21 -18.28
C LEU A 268 3.81 18.91 -17.68
N TYR A 269 3.73 18.79 -16.36
CA TYR A 269 2.47 18.64 -15.65
C TYR A 269 1.53 19.83 -15.86
N GLU A 270 2.01 21.07 -15.68
CA GLU A 270 1.21 22.28 -15.92
C GLU A 270 0.71 22.37 -17.36
N LYS A 271 1.58 22.01 -18.34
CA LYS A 271 1.20 21.95 -19.75
C LYS A 271 0.09 20.92 -20.00
N ALA A 272 0.21 19.72 -19.42
CA ALA A 272 -0.79 18.67 -19.55
C ALA A 272 -2.12 19.09 -18.92
N TYR A 273 -2.08 19.60 -17.69
CA TYR A 273 -3.26 20.07 -16.96
C TYR A 273 -3.99 21.18 -17.72
N THR A 274 -3.27 22.22 -18.12
CA THR A 274 -3.85 23.36 -18.87
C THR A 274 -4.45 22.90 -20.20
N SER A 275 -3.74 22.02 -20.94
CA SER A 275 -4.26 21.50 -22.22
C SER A 275 -5.52 20.65 -22.02
N MET A 276 -5.54 19.80 -21.00
CA MET A 276 -6.70 18.97 -20.68
C MET A 276 -7.91 19.81 -20.26
N LYS A 277 -7.69 20.81 -19.39
CA LYS A 277 -8.72 21.76 -18.96
C LYS A 277 -9.32 22.50 -20.16
N ASN A 278 -8.48 23.07 -21.03
CA ASN A 278 -8.94 23.78 -22.23
C ASN A 278 -9.75 22.87 -23.17
N LEU A 279 -9.36 21.60 -23.33
CA LEU A 279 -10.11 20.63 -24.12
C LEU A 279 -11.49 20.34 -23.53
N LEU A 280 -11.58 20.22 -22.19
CA LEU A 280 -12.84 20.00 -21.49
C LEU A 280 -13.76 21.22 -21.58
N GLU A 281 -13.24 22.42 -21.37
CA GLU A 281 -13.98 23.69 -21.50
C GLU A 281 -14.53 23.88 -22.92
N THR A 282 -13.69 23.70 -23.93
CA THR A 282 -14.10 23.80 -25.34
C THR A 282 -15.18 22.75 -25.67
N ASN A 283 -15.03 21.54 -25.14
CA ASN A 283 -16.02 20.48 -25.36
C ASN A 283 -17.35 20.78 -24.66
N TYR A 284 -17.33 21.32 -23.45
CA TYR A 284 -18.52 21.78 -22.73
C TYR A 284 -19.26 22.85 -23.54
N GLN A 285 -18.56 23.91 -23.98
CA GLN A 285 -19.15 24.97 -24.80
C GLN A 285 -19.77 24.45 -26.10
N LYS A 286 -19.14 23.46 -26.73
CA LYS A 286 -19.60 22.89 -28.01
C LYS A 286 -20.75 21.90 -27.87
N THR A 287 -20.77 21.11 -26.80
CA THR A 287 -21.65 19.92 -26.69
C THR A 287 -22.60 19.93 -25.51
N GLY A 288 -22.42 20.84 -24.55
CA GLY A 288 -23.14 20.85 -23.27
C GLY A 288 -22.80 19.68 -22.35
N ILE A 289 -21.73 18.91 -22.62
CA ILE A 289 -21.28 17.83 -21.73
C ILE A 289 -20.57 18.47 -20.54
N GLU A 290 -21.22 18.45 -19.38
CA GLU A 290 -20.67 18.87 -18.11
C GLU A 290 -19.43 18.04 -17.78
N TYR A 291 -18.45 18.67 -17.15
CA TYR A 291 -17.26 17.98 -16.68
C TYR A 291 -16.88 18.36 -15.25
N GLY A 292 -16.13 17.46 -14.63
CA GLY A 292 -15.31 17.75 -13.46
C GLY A 292 -13.89 17.30 -13.72
N LEU A 293 -12.89 18.04 -13.22
CA LEU A 293 -11.47 17.72 -13.39
C LEU A 293 -10.77 17.82 -12.05
N LYS A 294 -10.49 16.68 -11.42
CA LYS A 294 -9.65 16.63 -10.22
C LYS A 294 -8.23 16.23 -10.62
N SER A 295 -7.26 17.02 -10.21
CA SER A 295 -5.85 16.70 -10.37
C SER A 295 -5.10 17.11 -9.13
N ASP A 296 -4.63 16.11 -8.40
CA ASP A 296 -3.80 16.37 -7.22
C ASP A 296 -2.31 16.14 -7.58
N THR A 297 -2.02 15.32 -8.59
CA THR A 297 -0.66 14.81 -8.96
C THR A 297 -0.64 14.17 -10.37
N THR A 298 -0.03 12.99 -10.57
CA THR A 298 0.23 12.33 -11.88
C THR A 298 -1.02 11.86 -12.60
N VAL A 299 -2.13 11.76 -11.88
CA VAL A 299 -3.38 11.22 -12.38
C VAL A 299 -4.41 12.34 -12.47
N PHE A 300 -5.00 12.48 -13.64
CA PHE A 300 -6.19 13.28 -13.84
C PHE A 300 -7.42 12.40 -13.67
N GLU A 301 -8.26 12.77 -12.72
CA GLU A 301 -9.61 12.23 -12.56
C GLU A 301 -10.59 13.15 -13.30
N VAL A 302 -11.14 12.66 -14.40
CA VAL A 302 -12.13 13.39 -15.19
C VAL A 302 -13.50 12.78 -15.00
N TYR A 303 -14.50 13.62 -14.85
CA TYR A 303 -15.90 13.26 -14.72
C TYR A 303 -16.65 13.88 -15.89
N LEU A 304 -17.50 13.14 -16.58
CA LEU A 304 -18.30 13.66 -17.71
C LEU A 304 -19.76 13.29 -17.55
N ARG A 305 -20.67 14.22 -17.84
CA ARG A 305 -22.11 13.98 -17.81
C ARG A 305 -22.82 14.73 -18.93
N LYS A 306 -23.84 14.10 -19.51
CA LYS A 306 -24.78 14.79 -20.40
C LYS A 306 -25.99 15.24 -19.58
N GLN A 307 -26.41 16.49 -19.71
CA GLN A 307 -27.54 17.06 -18.93
C GLN A 307 -28.81 16.21 -19.01
N ASP A 308 -29.13 15.64 -20.17
CA ASP A 308 -30.35 14.83 -20.37
C ASP A 308 -30.32 13.45 -19.68
N LYS A 309 -29.16 12.99 -19.19
CA LYS A 309 -29.00 11.69 -18.53
C LYS A 309 -28.71 11.88 -17.04
N ASN A 310 -29.78 11.94 -16.25
CA ASN A 310 -29.68 12.28 -14.82
C ASN A 310 -29.13 11.16 -13.92
N SER A 311 -28.96 9.93 -14.40
CA SER A 311 -28.62 8.80 -13.53
C SER A 311 -27.14 8.40 -13.55
N SER A 312 -26.36 8.82 -14.55
CA SER A 312 -24.99 8.34 -14.72
C SER A 312 -23.99 9.41 -15.18
N MET A 313 -22.73 9.15 -14.88
CA MET A 313 -21.57 9.91 -15.33
C MET A 313 -20.47 8.95 -15.78
N PHE A 314 -19.57 9.41 -16.65
CA PHE A 314 -18.30 8.72 -16.87
C PHE A 314 -17.28 9.19 -15.86
N PHE A 315 -16.57 8.23 -15.27
CA PHE A 315 -15.38 8.46 -14.47
C PHE A 315 -14.17 7.95 -15.24
N ILE A 316 -13.22 8.84 -15.50
CA ILE A 316 -12.01 8.59 -16.27
C ILE A 316 -10.81 8.81 -15.36
N VAL A 317 -9.83 7.93 -15.50
CA VAL A 317 -8.54 8.01 -14.81
C VAL A 317 -7.48 7.91 -15.89
N ILE A 318 -6.71 8.98 -16.07
CA ILE A 318 -5.67 9.10 -17.11
C ILE A 318 -4.41 9.70 -16.48
N THR A 319 -3.25 9.11 -16.73
CA THR A 319 -1.98 9.69 -16.25
C THR A 319 -1.53 10.85 -17.12
N CYS A 320 -0.64 11.69 -16.60
CA CYS A 320 -0.06 12.81 -17.34
C CYS A 320 0.69 12.31 -18.59
N ASN A 321 1.51 11.26 -18.47
CA ASN A 321 2.15 10.67 -19.65
C ASN A 321 1.15 10.05 -20.64
N GLU A 322 0.09 9.41 -20.16
CA GLU A 322 -0.94 8.85 -21.05
C GLU A 322 -1.61 9.93 -21.89
N PHE A 323 -1.94 11.07 -21.26
CA PHE A 323 -2.50 12.22 -21.95
C PHE A 323 -1.49 12.82 -22.94
N LEU A 324 -0.26 13.08 -22.51
CA LEU A 324 0.78 13.69 -23.37
C LEU A 324 1.15 12.82 -24.57
N ARG A 325 1.03 11.50 -24.47
CA ARG A 325 1.31 10.56 -25.56
C ARG A 325 0.29 10.63 -26.70
N ASP A 326 -1.00 10.83 -26.38
CA ASP A 326 -2.06 10.93 -27.39
C ASP A 326 -3.24 11.81 -26.92
N PRO A 327 -3.09 13.15 -26.97
CA PRO A 327 -4.16 14.07 -26.59
C PRO A 327 -5.40 13.96 -27.48
N GLU A 328 -5.24 13.51 -28.73
CA GLU A 328 -6.33 13.37 -29.70
C GLU A 328 -7.25 12.20 -29.35
N ALA A 329 -6.72 11.11 -28.78
CA ALA A 329 -7.56 10.05 -28.20
C ALA A 329 -8.49 10.60 -27.10
N PHE A 330 -7.96 11.41 -26.19
CA PHE A 330 -8.75 12.03 -25.12
C PHE A 330 -9.82 12.97 -25.70
N LYS A 331 -9.44 13.84 -26.65
CA LYS A 331 -10.36 14.74 -27.34
C LYS A 331 -11.50 14.01 -28.06
N LYS A 332 -11.20 12.91 -28.76
CA LYS A 332 -12.22 12.06 -29.39
C LYS A 332 -13.18 11.48 -28.35
N PHE A 333 -12.66 11.02 -27.22
CA PHE A 333 -13.47 10.46 -26.15
C PHE A 333 -14.43 11.49 -25.54
N ILE A 334 -13.94 12.67 -25.12
CA ILE A 334 -14.79 13.67 -24.46
C ILE A 334 -15.92 14.19 -25.37
N SER A 335 -15.69 14.18 -26.70
CA SER A 335 -16.72 14.56 -27.68
C SER A 335 -17.86 13.55 -27.82
N ALA A 336 -17.60 12.27 -27.52
CA ALA A 336 -18.55 11.19 -27.70
C ALA A 336 -18.22 9.97 -26.82
N PRO A 337 -18.31 10.09 -25.48
CA PRO A 337 -17.77 9.08 -24.55
C PRO A 337 -18.51 7.72 -24.63
N TYR A 338 -19.70 7.70 -25.24
CA TYR A 338 -20.53 6.51 -25.43
C TYR A 338 -20.19 5.69 -26.70
N LYS A 339 -19.36 6.20 -27.63
CA LYS A 339 -19.17 5.57 -28.95
C LYS A 339 -18.19 4.41 -28.95
N MET A 340 -17.19 4.41 -28.07
CA MET A 340 -16.15 3.37 -28.05
C MET A 340 -16.00 2.79 -26.65
N ARG A 341 -15.83 1.46 -26.58
CA ARG A 341 -15.68 0.71 -25.33
C ARG A 341 -14.24 0.58 -24.85
N ARG A 342 -13.25 0.91 -25.69
CA ARG A 342 -11.82 0.76 -25.37
C ARG A 342 -11.06 2.02 -25.72
N TRP A 343 -10.29 2.52 -24.75
CA TRP A 343 -9.43 3.68 -24.85
C TRP A 343 -8.06 3.32 -24.28
N ASN A 344 -7.06 4.16 -24.54
CA ASN A 344 -5.71 4.03 -23.99
C ASN A 344 -5.60 4.47 -22.51
N PHE A 345 -6.71 4.91 -21.92
CA PHE A 345 -6.87 5.25 -20.51
C PHE A 345 -8.08 4.50 -19.91
N TRP A 346 -8.15 4.44 -18.58
CA TRP A 346 -9.23 3.75 -17.89
C TRP A 346 -10.48 4.64 -17.82
N CYS A 347 -11.63 4.09 -18.16
CA CYS A 347 -12.92 4.78 -18.02
C CYS A 347 -14.02 3.80 -17.57
N ARG A 348 -14.97 4.28 -16.77
CA ARG A 348 -16.13 3.51 -16.35
C ARG A 348 -17.34 4.41 -16.10
N GLU A 349 -18.52 3.93 -16.47
CA GLU A 349 -19.78 4.59 -16.08
C GLU A 349 -20.07 4.35 -14.59
N ARG A 350 -20.48 5.41 -13.89
CA ARG A 350 -20.79 5.45 -12.45
C ARG A 350 -22.15 6.12 -12.26
N LYS A 351 -22.77 5.92 -11.09
CA LYS A 351 -23.89 6.75 -10.66
C LYS A 351 -23.42 8.19 -10.54
N TYR A 352 -24.29 9.12 -10.88
CA TYR A 352 -24.00 10.55 -10.77
C TYR A 352 -23.67 10.95 -9.32
N ASP A 353 -22.66 11.82 -9.17
CA ASP A 353 -22.26 12.43 -7.91
C ASP A 353 -22.00 13.93 -8.13
N GLN A 354 -22.94 14.76 -7.68
CA GLN A 354 -22.91 16.22 -7.83
C GLN A 354 -21.60 16.82 -7.30
N LYS A 355 -21.04 16.28 -6.21
CA LYS A 355 -19.81 16.80 -5.58
C LYS A 355 -18.60 16.79 -6.49
N LYS A 356 -18.64 15.99 -7.56
CA LYS A 356 -17.58 15.90 -8.58
C LYS A 356 -17.66 16.99 -9.64
N PHE A 357 -18.75 17.74 -9.68
CA PHE A 357 -19.04 18.80 -10.64
C PHE A 357 -19.19 20.19 -10.00
N ASP A 358 -19.08 20.30 -8.67
CA ASP A 358 -19.20 21.58 -7.97
C ASP A 358 -18.05 22.55 -8.33
N GLU A 359 -18.28 23.87 -8.15
CA GLU A 359 -17.58 25.04 -8.72
C GLU A 359 -16.05 24.98 -8.87
N LYS A 360 -15.33 24.22 -8.04
CA LYS A 360 -13.88 24.01 -8.21
C LYS A 360 -13.50 23.38 -9.56
N PHE A 361 -14.48 22.83 -10.28
CA PHE A 361 -14.26 21.98 -11.44
C PHE A 361 -14.99 22.42 -12.71
N GLN A 362 -15.72 23.54 -12.67
CA GLN A 362 -16.41 24.13 -13.82
C GLN A 362 -15.79 25.49 -14.19
N PRO A 363 -15.84 25.90 -15.47
CA PRO A 363 -15.41 27.24 -15.84
C PRO A 363 -16.37 28.25 -15.21
N GLU A 364 -15.84 29.35 -14.66
CA GLU A 364 -16.66 30.46 -14.17
C GLU A 364 -17.53 30.94 -15.33
N ILE A 365 -18.84 30.74 -15.22
CA ILE A 365 -19.80 31.27 -16.18
C ILE A 365 -19.88 32.77 -15.90
N SER A 366 -19.08 33.54 -16.66
CA SER A 366 -19.07 35.01 -16.68
C SER A 366 -20.38 35.58 -17.18
#